data_AF-A0AB39TCB7-F1
#
_entry.id   AF-A0AB39TCB7-F1
#
_cell.length_a   1.000
_cell.length_b   1.000
_cell.length_c   1.000
_cell.angle_alpha   90.00
_cell.angle_beta   90.00
_cell.angle_gamma   90.00
#
_symmetry.space_group_name_H-M   'P 1'
#
loop_
_entity.id
_entity.type
_entity.pdbx_description
1 polymer ?
#
loop_
_entity_poly.entity_id
_entity_poly.type
_entity_poly.pdbx_seq_one_letter_code
_entity_poly.pdbx_strand_id
1 'polypeptide(L)'
;MSSLPLPPVAEPFRLPFHYGALHQIGVDWLVDPGPVRDLLSKYHPDLTAATFDDGRALVSINYQLYFAQYAFGGGVTQEIEFNVIAFPTADAHRLPRLAYAEYAQGWDQTKLLGIARLHVVCDNPFAIRAGRELYAEPKYPGWFEVGLPSLNGPAGETWTVRCKAGTVGPDETLQKDPAPLLDLTVRLDDLAAVAACSAPVTGYGTDREGRLLAGPMNVYRPYALYDLSAPEHSGRTHLAVRAPDSDLGRDIRALLPDGTPAAGAWTHQSPPVAAHHRPYYPMR
;
A
#
# COMPACT_ATOMS: atom_id res chain seq x y z
N MET A 1 -5.76 35.67 -12.24
CA MET A 1 -5.34 34.26 -12.06
C MET A 1 -4.70 34.15 -10.70
N SER A 2 -5.36 33.55 -9.70
CA SER A 2 -4.67 33.22 -8.45
C SER A 2 -3.73 32.05 -8.74
N SER A 3 -2.42 32.23 -8.56
CA SER A 3 -1.48 31.13 -8.58
C SER A 3 -1.92 30.11 -7.52
N LEU A 4 -2.21 28.87 -7.93
CA LEU A 4 -2.40 27.77 -6.99
C LEU A 4 -1.02 27.46 -6.40
N PRO A 5 -0.75 27.77 -5.11
CA PRO A 5 0.56 27.52 -4.55
C PRO A 5 0.78 26.00 -4.42
N LEU A 6 1.96 25.54 -4.80
CA LEU A 6 2.36 24.15 -4.54
C LEU A 6 2.55 23.94 -3.02
N PRO A 7 2.25 22.74 -2.49
CA PRO A 7 2.67 22.37 -1.15
C PRO A 7 4.19 22.55 -1.00
N PRO A 8 4.67 23.09 0.13
CA PRO A 8 6.11 23.24 0.35
C PRO A 8 6.77 21.86 0.48
N VAL A 9 8.02 21.75 0.05
CA VAL A 9 8.85 20.57 0.34
C VAL A 9 9.50 20.80 1.70
N ALA A 10 9.14 19.99 2.69
CA ALA A 10 9.68 20.11 4.05
C ALA A 10 11.18 19.77 4.10
N GLU A 11 11.99 20.59 4.75
CA GLU A 11 13.40 20.28 5.04
C GLU A 11 13.49 19.11 6.04
N PRO A 12 14.43 18.15 5.86
CA PRO A 12 15.56 18.15 4.92
C PRO A 12 15.28 17.40 3.60
N PHE A 13 14.01 17.12 3.29
CA PHE A 13 13.66 16.25 2.18
C PHE A 13 13.82 16.93 0.82
N ARG A 14 13.98 16.12 -0.22
CA ARG A 14 14.00 16.56 -1.62
C ARG A 14 13.05 15.69 -2.43
N LEU A 15 12.49 16.28 -3.49
CA LEU A 15 11.66 15.58 -4.45
C LEU A 15 12.34 15.53 -5.83
N PRO A 16 12.12 14.47 -6.63
CA PRO A 16 11.31 13.28 -6.29
C PRO A 16 11.95 12.39 -5.20
N PHE A 17 11.11 11.75 -4.37
CA PHE A 17 11.56 10.76 -3.39
C PHE A 17 11.82 9.44 -4.12
N HIS A 18 13.04 8.92 -4.02
CA HIS A 18 13.48 7.77 -4.82
C HIS A 18 13.53 6.47 -4.02
N TYR A 19 12.94 5.42 -4.60
CA TYR A 19 13.05 4.04 -4.15
C TYR A 19 14.11 3.32 -4.99
N GLY A 20 15.14 2.77 -4.35
CA GLY A 20 16.20 2.04 -5.04
C GLY A 20 15.86 0.56 -5.28
N ALA A 21 14.93 -0.01 -4.52
CA ALA A 21 14.30 -1.30 -4.78
C ALA A 21 12.93 -1.35 -4.10
N LEU A 22 11.99 -2.10 -4.67
CA LEU A 22 10.64 -2.29 -4.14
C LEU A 22 10.22 -3.77 -4.27
N HIS A 23 9.66 -4.31 -3.20
CA HIS A 23 9.07 -5.64 -3.15
C HIS A 23 7.75 -5.55 -2.38
N GLN A 24 6.62 -5.77 -3.06
CA GLN A 24 5.32 -5.46 -2.52
C GLN A 24 4.26 -6.48 -2.91
N ILE A 25 3.23 -6.56 -2.07
CA ILE A 25 1.97 -7.25 -2.34
C ILE A 25 0.81 -6.35 -1.89
N GLY A 26 -0.23 -6.25 -2.70
CA GLY A 26 -1.53 -5.73 -2.29
C GLY A 26 -2.62 -6.76 -2.45
N VAL A 27 -3.65 -6.64 -1.62
CA VAL A 27 -4.87 -7.43 -1.68
C VAL A 27 -6.05 -6.49 -1.68
N ASP A 28 -6.99 -6.77 -2.57
CA ASP A 28 -8.11 -5.92 -2.90
C ASP A 28 -9.43 -6.60 -2.50
N TRP A 29 -10.34 -5.86 -1.89
CA TRP A 29 -11.68 -6.32 -1.51
C TRP A 29 -12.74 -5.36 -2.02
N LEU A 30 -13.78 -5.92 -2.66
CA LEU A 30 -14.95 -5.16 -3.10
C LEU A 30 -16.04 -5.21 -2.03
N VAL A 31 -16.38 -4.04 -1.50
CA VAL A 31 -17.22 -3.89 -0.30
C VAL A 31 -18.38 -2.94 -0.51
N ASP A 32 -19.31 -2.90 0.45
CA ASP A 32 -20.40 -1.92 0.45
C ASP A 32 -19.84 -0.49 0.54
N PRO A 33 -20.27 0.43 -0.34
CA PRO A 33 -19.72 1.78 -0.36
C PRO A 33 -20.18 2.66 0.80
N GLY A 34 -21.22 2.30 1.54
CA GLY A 34 -21.75 3.12 2.65
C GLY A 34 -20.71 3.34 3.75
N PRO A 35 -20.27 2.28 4.47
CA PRO A 35 -19.24 2.36 5.48
C PRO A 35 -17.93 2.99 4.97
N VAL A 36 -17.58 2.71 3.71
CA VAL A 36 -16.38 3.28 3.07
C VAL A 36 -16.47 4.80 2.97
N ARG A 37 -17.62 5.34 2.51
CA ARG A 37 -17.85 6.78 2.42
C ARG A 37 -17.84 7.44 3.79
N ASP A 38 -18.50 6.82 4.77
CA ASP A 38 -18.55 7.32 6.14
C ASP A 38 -17.15 7.41 6.75
N LEU A 39 -16.32 6.37 6.55
CA LEU A 39 -14.96 6.37 7.07
C LEU A 39 -14.07 7.35 6.30
N LEU A 40 -14.10 7.32 4.97
CA LEU A 40 -13.28 8.19 4.12
C LEU A 40 -13.53 9.67 4.45
N SER A 41 -14.78 10.08 4.65
CA SER A 41 -15.13 11.48 4.96
C SER A 41 -14.49 12.00 6.25
N LYS A 42 -14.15 11.12 7.20
CA LYS A 42 -13.47 11.49 8.46
C LYS A 42 -11.98 11.78 8.25
N TYR A 43 -11.34 11.04 7.35
CA TYR A 43 -9.90 11.15 7.06
C TYR A 43 -9.60 12.12 5.92
N HIS A 44 -10.46 12.15 4.90
CA HIS A 44 -10.28 12.85 3.64
C HIS A 44 -11.61 13.44 3.13
N PRO A 45 -12.06 14.57 3.69
CA PRO A 45 -13.37 15.15 3.37
C PRO A 45 -13.52 15.64 1.92
N ASP A 46 -12.41 15.93 1.24
CA ASP A 46 -12.38 16.37 -0.17
C ASP A 46 -12.27 15.20 -1.17
N LEU A 47 -12.29 13.96 -0.67
CA LEU A 47 -12.27 12.75 -1.49
C LEU A 47 -13.63 12.06 -1.49
N THR A 48 -13.98 11.51 -2.65
CA THR A 48 -15.13 10.61 -2.81
C THR A 48 -14.61 9.20 -3.03
N ALA A 49 -15.18 8.21 -2.32
CA ALA A 49 -14.88 6.81 -2.54
C ALA A 49 -15.32 6.40 -3.95
N ALA A 50 -14.42 5.77 -4.70
CA ALA A 50 -14.73 5.24 -6.01
C ALA A 50 -15.67 4.04 -5.89
N THR A 51 -16.60 3.92 -6.85
CA THR A 51 -17.42 2.72 -7.02
C THR A 51 -17.27 2.18 -8.42
N PHE A 52 -17.23 0.87 -8.56
CA PHE A 52 -17.18 0.22 -9.86
C PHE A 52 -18.59 -0.05 -10.42
N ASP A 53 -18.67 -0.62 -11.61
CA ASP A 53 -19.95 -0.88 -12.30
C ASP A 53 -20.95 -1.75 -11.52
N ASP A 54 -20.48 -2.56 -10.58
CA ASP A 54 -21.32 -3.34 -9.67
C ASP A 54 -21.79 -2.55 -8.42
N GLY A 55 -21.43 -1.27 -8.34
CA GLY A 55 -21.76 -0.35 -7.25
C GLY A 55 -20.89 -0.49 -6.01
N ARG A 56 -19.93 -1.41 -5.97
CA ARG A 56 -19.06 -1.64 -4.80
C ARG A 56 -17.85 -0.72 -4.79
N ALA A 57 -17.38 -0.41 -3.60
CA ALA A 57 -16.14 0.34 -3.38
C ALA A 57 -14.95 -0.60 -3.21
N LEU A 58 -13.73 -0.07 -3.42
CA LEU A 58 -12.50 -0.82 -3.23
C LEU A 58 -11.80 -0.46 -1.94
N VAL A 59 -11.52 -1.49 -1.14
CA VAL A 59 -10.62 -1.42 0.00
C VAL A 59 -9.39 -2.26 -0.33
N SER A 60 -8.20 -1.76 0.00
CA SER A 60 -6.95 -2.45 -0.29
C SER A 60 -6.02 -2.44 0.93
N ILE A 61 -5.39 -3.56 1.21
CA ILE A 61 -4.24 -3.65 2.13
C ILE A 61 -3.03 -4.00 1.29
N ASN A 62 -2.00 -3.16 1.35
CA ASN A 62 -0.72 -3.47 0.73
C ASN A 62 0.42 -3.49 1.74
N TYR A 63 1.33 -4.44 1.58
CA TYR A 63 2.61 -4.50 2.25
C TYR A 63 3.71 -4.12 1.26
N GLN A 64 4.64 -3.29 1.70
CA GLN A 64 5.80 -2.87 0.91
C GLN A 64 7.07 -3.10 1.72
N LEU A 65 8.09 -3.64 1.07
CA LEU A 65 9.48 -3.68 1.51
C LEU A 65 10.30 -2.93 0.47
N TYR A 66 10.95 -1.84 0.87
CA TYR A 66 11.74 -1.04 -0.06
C TYR A 66 13.07 -0.59 0.52
N PHE A 67 14.00 -0.30 -0.37
CA PHE A 67 15.25 0.38 -0.06
C PHE A 67 15.18 1.82 -0.56
N ALA A 68 15.57 2.78 0.28
CA ALA A 68 15.74 4.17 -0.11
C ALA A 68 17.15 4.65 0.28
N GLN A 69 17.75 5.45 -0.61
CA GLN A 69 19.05 6.08 -0.36
C GLN A 69 18.85 7.49 0.17
N TYR A 70 19.62 7.84 1.19
CA TYR A 70 19.63 9.14 1.86
C TYR A 70 21.04 9.73 1.83
N ALA A 71 21.19 11.02 2.13
CA ALA A 71 22.50 11.66 2.19
C ALA A 71 23.43 11.02 3.25
N PHE A 72 22.85 10.40 4.28
CA PHE A 72 23.56 9.72 5.36
C PHE A 72 23.72 8.20 5.16
N GLY A 73 23.33 7.65 4.00
CA GLY A 73 23.45 6.22 3.70
C GLY A 73 22.22 5.64 3.01
N GLY A 74 21.77 4.46 3.42
CA GLY A 74 20.55 3.86 2.91
C GLY A 74 19.76 3.19 4.02
N GLY A 75 18.45 3.05 3.82
CA GLY A 75 17.54 2.42 4.76
C GLY A 75 16.63 1.44 4.06
N VAL A 76 16.46 0.28 4.68
CA VAL A 76 15.35 -0.63 4.37
C VAL A 76 14.15 -0.15 5.17
N THR A 77 13.00 -0.10 4.53
CA THR A 77 11.72 0.25 5.14
C THR A 77 10.69 -0.81 4.79
N GLN A 78 9.88 -1.16 5.76
CA GLN A 78 8.69 -1.96 5.60
C GLN A 78 7.47 -1.16 6.01
N GLU A 79 6.37 -1.36 5.31
CA GLU A 79 5.10 -0.76 5.68
C GLU A 79 3.89 -1.59 5.26
N ILE A 80 2.79 -1.41 5.98
CA ILE A 80 1.46 -1.80 5.56
C ILE A 80 0.61 -0.54 5.41
N GLU A 81 -0.07 -0.41 4.29
CA GLU A 81 -1.08 0.61 4.07
C GLU A 81 -2.48 -0.04 4.02
N PHE A 82 -3.43 0.51 4.77
CA PHE A 82 -4.86 0.23 4.66
C PHE A 82 -5.55 1.40 3.98
N ASN A 83 -6.19 1.12 2.85
CA ASN A 83 -6.54 2.12 1.87
C ASN A 83 -7.95 1.95 1.32
N VAL A 84 -8.48 3.05 0.80
CA VAL A 84 -9.66 3.09 -0.05
C VAL A 84 -9.27 3.67 -1.39
N ILE A 85 -9.83 3.15 -2.49
CA ILE A 85 -9.69 3.84 -3.78
C ILE A 85 -10.69 4.98 -3.86
N ALA A 86 -10.17 6.18 -4.10
CA ALA A 86 -10.93 7.41 -4.07
C ALA A 86 -10.43 8.38 -5.14
N PHE A 87 -11.12 9.51 -5.26
CA PHE A 87 -10.80 10.57 -6.20
C PHE A 87 -11.21 11.93 -5.63
N PRO A 88 -10.63 13.05 -6.09
CA PRO A 88 -11.04 14.39 -5.66
C PRO A 88 -12.49 14.65 -6.03
N THR A 89 -13.33 15.01 -5.05
CA THR A 89 -14.78 15.18 -5.27
C THR A 89 -15.09 16.18 -6.39
N ALA A 90 -14.29 17.25 -6.51
CA ALA A 90 -14.44 18.27 -7.55
C ALA A 90 -14.18 17.73 -8.99
N ASP A 91 -13.44 16.64 -9.12
CA ASP A 91 -13.05 16.05 -10.41
C ASP A 91 -13.94 14.87 -10.83
N ALA A 92 -15.04 14.59 -10.11
CA ALA A 92 -15.95 13.47 -10.38
C ALA A 92 -16.38 13.34 -11.85
N HIS A 93 -16.62 14.48 -12.51
CA HIS A 93 -17.08 14.57 -13.90
C HIS A 93 -16.08 14.03 -14.93
N ARG A 94 -14.83 13.78 -14.53
CA ARG A 94 -13.76 13.28 -15.42
C ARG A 94 -13.65 11.76 -15.38
N LEU A 95 -14.24 11.10 -14.39
CA LEU A 95 -14.02 9.69 -14.16
C LEU A 95 -14.67 8.80 -15.23
N PRO A 96 -13.97 7.76 -15.69
CA PRO A 96 -14.58 6.71 -16.49
C PRO A 96 -15.45 5.81 -15.59
N ARG A 97 -16.42 5.14 -16.21
CA ARG A 97 -17.04 3.95 -15.62
C ARG A 97 -16.13 2.74 -15.89
N LEU A 98 -15.86 1.96 -14.85
CA LEU A 98 -14.98 0.80 -14.92
C LEU A 98 -15.54 -0.33 -14.07
N ALA A 99 -15.36 -1.56 -14.53
CA ALA A 99 -15.35 -2.72 -13.66
C ALA A 99 -14.05 -2.79 -12.84
N TYR A 100 -14.06 -3.49 -11.72
CA TYR A 100 -12.85 -3.70 -10.90
C TYR A 100 -11.69 -4.28 -11.73
N ALA A 101 -11.96 -5.29 -12.56
CA ALA A 101 -10.93 -5.94 -13.37
C ALA A 101 -10.23 -4.96 -14.34
N GLU A 102 -10.98 -4.03 -14.93
CA GLU A 102 -10.44 -3.00 -15.82
C GLU A 102 -9.58 -2.00 -15.04
N TYR A 103 -10.06 -1.55 -13.88
CA TYR A 103 -9.26 -0.71 -12.97
C TYR A 103 -7.96 -1.40 -12.55
N ALA A 104 -8.03 -2.66 -12.08
CA ALA A 104 -6.88 -3.42 -11.59
C ALA A 104 -5.83 -3.66 -12.69
N GLN A 105 -6.25 -3.76 -13.96
CA GLN A 105 -5.35 -3.85 -15.11
C GLN A 105 -4.78 -2.50 -15.58
N GLY A 106 -5.25 -1.37 -15.01
CA GLY A 106 -4.75 -0.04 -15.28
C GLY A 106 -5.48 0.74 -16.37
N TRP A 107 -6.74 0.41 -16.66
CA TRP A 107 -7.51 1.01 -17.76
C TRP A 107 -7.86 2.49 -17.51
N ASP A 108 -7.88 2.95 -16.25
CA ASP A 108 -8.12 4.35 -15.93
C ASP A 108 -7.07 5.26 -16.61
N GLN A 109 -7.51 6.03 -17.60
CA GLN A 109 -6.69 7.00 -18.33
C GLN A 109 -6.58 8.34 -17.60
N THR A 110 -7.46 8.62 -16.65
CA THR A 110 -7.47 9.89 -15.90
C THR A 110 -6.40 9.93 -14.83
N LYS A 111 -6.05 8.75 -14.29
CA LYS A 111 -5.17 8.55 -13.13
C LYS A 111 -5.63 9.32 -11.88
N LEU A 112 -6.93 9.61 -11.83
CA LEU A 112 -7.62 10.22 -10.69
C LEU A 112 -8.11 9.19 -9.69
N LEU A 113 -8.31 7.93 -10.11
CA LEU A 113 -8.57 6.84 -9.17
C LEU A 113 -7.25 6.51 -8.46
N GLY A 114 -7.15 6.93 -7.20
CA GLY A 114 -5.94 6.84 -6.40
C GLY A 114 -6.18 6.25 -5.02
N ILE A 115 -5.08 6.02 -4.32
CA ILE A 115 -5.05 5.42 -2.98
C ILE A 115 -5.25 6.53 -1.95
N ALA A 116 -6.41 6.56 -1.30
CA ALA A 116 -6.62 7.32 -0.07
C ALA A 116 -6.19 6.46 1.12
N ARG A 117 -5.10 6.86 1.76
CA ARG A 117 -4.49 6.08 2.85
C ARG A 117 -5.16 6.41 4.16
N LEU A 118 -5.85 5.43 4.75
CA LEU A 118 -6.52 5.59 6.05
C LEU A 118 -5.54 5.35 7.20
N HIS A 119 -4.71 4.32 7.07
CA HIS A 119 -3.69 3.98 8.05
C HIS A 119 -2.45 3.45 7.34
N VAL A 120 -1.28 3.89 7.76
CA VAL A 120 0.00 3.35 7.27
C VAL A 120 0.85 2.97 8.47
N VAL A 121 1.14 1.68 8.67
CA VAL A 121 2.09 1.25 9.70
C VAL A 121 3.46 1.10 9.06
N CYS A 122 4.52 1.68 9.64
CA CYS A 122 5.84 1.75 9.03
C CYS A 122 6.95 1.55 10.08
N ASP A 123 8.06 0.91 9.71
CA ASP A 123 9.15 0.55 10.62
C ASP A 123 10.37 1.49 10.60
N ASN A 124 10.35 2.48 9.72
CA ASN A 124 11.46 3.41 9.57
C ASN A 124 11.05 4.82 10.02
N PRO A 125 11.58 5.34 11.15
CA PRO A 125 11.24 6.66 11.66
C PRO A 125 11.43 7.81 10.65
N PHE A 126 12.46 7.74 9.80
CA PHE A 126 12.68 8.73 8.76
C PHE A 126 11.61 8.67 7.67
N ALA A 127 11.19 7.46 7.27
CA ALA A 127 10.09 7.28 6.31
C ALA A 127 8.73 7.69 6.89
N ILE A 128 8.49 7.46 8.19
CA ILE A 128 7.30 7.95 8.90
C ILE A 128 7.22 9.47 8.80
N ARG A 129 8.32 10.16 9.10
CA ARG A 129 8.41 11.61 9.00
C ARG A 129 8.22 12.10 7.56
N ALA A 130 8.91 11.48 6.59
CA ALA A 130 8.78 11.82 5.17
C ALA A 130 7.33 11.69 4.68
N GLY A 131 6.66 10.58 4.97
CA GLY A 131 5.26 10.35 4.59
C GLY A 131 4.31 11.40 5.16
N ARG A 132 4.48 11.74 6.43
CA ARG A 132 3.66 12.77 7.10
C ARG A 132 3.91 14.17 6.57
N GLU A 133 5.17 14.54 6.33
CA GLU A 133 5.55 15.92 5.95
C GLU A 133 5.44 16.21 4.45
N LEU A 134 5.68 15.22 3.58
CA LEU A 134 5.65 15.40 2.13
C LEU A 134 4.31 15.02 1.50
N TYR A 135 3.65 14.00 2.05
CA TYR A 135 2.50 13.34 1.41
C TYR A 135 1.24 13.33 2.28
N ALA A 136 1.30 13.95 3.47
CA ALA A 136 0.22 13.97 4.47
C ALA A 136 -0.35 12.57 4.77
N GLU A 137 0.53 11.57 4.84
CA GLU A 137 0.13 10.20 5.10
C GLU A 137 -0.08 9.97 6.61
N PRO A 138 -1.14 9.25 7.01
CA PRO A 138 -1.35 8.83 8.40
C PRO A 138 -0.41 7.67 8.75
N LYS A 139 0.91 7.93 8.75
CA LYS A 139 1.92 6.95 9.13
C LYS A 139 1.96 6.77 10.64
N TYR A 140 2.12 5.55 11.12
CA TYR A 140 2.26 5.18 12.52
C TYR A 140 3.42 4.19 12.69
N PRO A 141 4.16 4.25 13.80
CA PRO A 141 5.25 3.32 14.05
C PRO A 141 4.75 1.89 14.28
N GLY A 142 5.43 0.94 13.63
CA GLY A 142 5.26 -0.49 13.85
C GLY A 142 6.44 -1.28 13.32
N TRP A 143 6.38 -2.60 13.37
CA TRP A 143 7.41 -3.48 12.80
C TRP A 143 6.85 -4.80 12.35
N PHE A 144 7.64 -5.54 11.57
CA PHE A 144 7.15 -6.68 10.81
C PHE A 144 8.00 -7.93 11.01
N GLU A 145 7.32 -9.08 11.03
CA GLU A 145 7.91 -10.39 10.77
C GLU A 145 7.29 -10.91 9.47
N VAL A 146 8.13 -11.35 8.54
CA VAL A 146 7.68 -11.65 7.19
C VAL A 146 8.25 -12.96 6.64
N GLY A 147 7.42 -13.65 5.85
CA GLY A 147 7.82 -14.67 4.91
C GLY A 147 7.35 -14.24 3.52
N LEU A 148 8.28 -14.06 2.60
CA LEU A 148 8.05 -13.47 1.28
C LEU A 148 8.63 -14.40 0.21
N PRO A 149 8.08 -14.41 -1.02
CA PRO A 149 8.79 -14.97 -2.18
C PRO A 149 10.20 -14.40 -2.26
N SER A 150 11.18 -15.21 -2.67
CA SER A 150 12.57 -14.76 -2.69
C SER A 150 13.36 -15.48 -3.76
N LEU A 151 14.12 -14.73 -4.55
CA LEU A 151 15.08 -15.28 -5.51
C LEU A 151 16.22 -16.05 -4.83
N ASN A 152 16.43 -15.83 -3.53
CA ASN A 152 17.43 -16.52 -2.71
C ASN A 152 16.81 -17.62 -1.82
N GLY A 153 15.49 -17.82 -1.87
CA GLY A 153 14.77 -18.81 -1.07
C GLY A 153 14.25 -19.99 -1.90
N PRO A 154 13.53 -20.92 -1.28
CA PRO A 154 12.71 -21.89 -2.00
C PRO A 154 11.70 -21.20 -2.92
N ALA A 155 11.34 -21.86 -4.02
CA ALA A 155 10.26 -21.39 -4.89
C ALA A 155 8.92 -21.35 -4.13
N GLY A 156 8.09 -20.36 -4.44
CA GLY A 156 6.76 -20.18 -3.88
C GLY A 156 6.27 -18.74 -4.01
N GLU A 157 4.96 -18.57 -4.00
CA GLU A 157 4.28 -17.28 -4.14
C GLU A 157 3.41 -16.96 -2.91
N THR A 158 3.67 -17.64 -1.79
CA THR A 158 3.01 -17.37 -0.51
C THR A 158 3.70 -16.22 0.23
N TRP A 159 2.88 -15.27 0.69
CA TRP A 159 3.24 -14.15 1.55
C TRP A 159 2.66 -14.34 2.94
N THR A 160 3.45 -14.03 3.97
CA THR A 160 3.01 -13.91 5.35
C THR A 160 3.61 -12.65 5.94
N VAL A 161 2.77 -11.80 6.53
CA VAL A 161 3.16 -10.55 7.15
C VAL A 161 2.49 -10.46 8.51
N ARG A 162 3.29 -10.36 9.57
CA ARG A 162 2.80 -10.07 10.92
C ARG A 162 3.22 -8.67 11.28
N CYS A 163 2.24 -7.79 11.45
CA CYS A 163 2.43 -6.40 11.80
C CYS A 163 2.24 -6.23 13.31
N LYS A 164 3.19 -5.57 13.96
CA LYS A 164 3.23 -5.34 15.40
C LYS A 164 3.39 -3.85 15.69
N ALA A 165 2.95 -3.45 16.87
CA ALA A 165 3.03 -2.07 17.31
C ALA A 165 4.48 -1.63 17.52
N GLY A 166 4.72 -0.33 17.43
CA GLY A 166 5.98 0.28 17.77
C GLY A 166 5.77 1.70 18.25
N THR A 167 6.84 2.31 18.73
CA THR A 167 6.87 3.74 19.04
C THR A 167 8.19 4.34 18.54
N VAL A 168 8.18 5.61 18.18
CA VAL A 168 9.42 6.34 17.86
C VAL A 168 9.89 7.01 19.15
N GLY A 169 11.10 6.66 19.59
CA GLY A 169 11.73 7.25 20.76
C GLY A 169 12.20 8.70 20.50
N PRO A 170 12.64 9.41 21.55
CA PRO A 170 13.13 10.79 21.43
C PRO A 170 14.36 10.97 20.53
N ASP A 171 15.10 9.89 20.29
CA ASP A 171 16.31 9.83 19.45
C ASP A 171 16.02 9.36 18.02
N GLU A 172 14.75 9.42 17.59
CA GLU A 172 14.29 8.95 16.27
C GLU A 172 14.57 7.45 16.02
N THR A 173 14.67 6.64 17.08
CA THR A 173 14.77 5.18 16.97
C THR A 173 13.42 4.50 17.10
N LEU A 174 13.22 3.39 16.39
CA LEU A 174 12.02 2.57 16.55
C LEU A 174 12.18 1.64 17.77
N GLN A 175 11.29 1.82 18.75
CA GLN A 175 11.11 0.87 19.85
C GLN A 175 10.04 -0.15 19.47
N LYS A 176 10.43 -1.42 19.43
CA LYS A 176 9.56 -2.53 19.03
C LYS A 176 8.71 -3.02 20.21
N ASP A 177 7.39 -2.99 20.04
CA ASP A 177 6.44 -3.60 20.97
C ASP A 177 6.00 -4.97 20.41
N PRO A 178 6.04 -6.07 21.19
CA PRO A 178 5.57 -7.36 20.72
C PRO A 178 4.06 -7.42 20.43
N ALA A 179 3.27 -6.43 20.85
CA ALA A 179 1.82 -6.39 20.65
C ALA A 179 1.43 -6.47 19.16
N PRO A 180 0.71 -7.52 18.75
CA PRO A 180 0.32 -7.70 17.35
C PRO A 180 -0.83 -6.77 16.96
N LEU A 181 -0.73 -6.17 15.77
CA LEU A 181 -1.78 -5.32 15.18
C LEU A 181 -2.64 -6.13 14.21
N LEU A 182 -2.01 -6.79 13.24
CA LEU A 182 -2.68 -7.66 12.27
C LEU A 182 -1.72 -8.70 11.70
N ASP A 183 -2.28 -9.80 11.20
CA ASP A 183 -1.57 -10.79 10.36
C ASP A 183 -2.24 -10.85 8.99
N LEU A 184 -1.44 -10.91 7.93
CA LEU A 184 -1.87 -11.14 6.56
C LEU A 184 -1.15 -12.36 5.99
N THR A 185 -1.91 -13.31 5.45
CA THR A 185 -1.40 -14.42 4.65
C THR A 185 -2.06 -14.39 3.28
N VAL A 186 -1.27 -14.50 2.22
CA VAL A 186 -1.74 -14.56 0.83
C VAL A 186 -1.04 -15.71 0.13
N ARG A 187 -1.79 -16.67 -0.41
CA ARG A 187 -1.26 -17.86 -1.10
C ARG A 187 -1.53 -17.77 -2.58
N LEU A 188 -0.54 -17.37 -3.37
CA LEU A 188 -0.69 -17.19 -4.82
C LEU A 188 -0.12 -18.37 -5.62
N ASP A 189 0.34 -19.41 -4.95
CA ASP A 189 0.88 -20.61 -5.58
C ASP A 189 -0.12 -21.22 -6.56
N ASP A 190 0.39 -21.68 -7.70
CA ASP A 190 -0.38 -22.28 -8.79
C ASP A 190 -1.42 -21.36 -9.47
N LEU A 191 -1.46 -20.06 -9.14
CA LEU A 191 -2.27 -19.08 -9.86
C LEU A 191 -1.46 -18.43 -10.99
N ALA A 192 -2.12 -18.25 -12.14
CA ALA A 192 -1.54 -17.51 -13.25
C ALA A 192 -1.74 -16.01 -13.03
N ALA A 193 -0.65 -15.25 -12.98
CA ALA A 193 -0.70 -13.79 -12.98
C ALA A 193 -0.81 -13.22 -14.40
N VAL A 194 -1.47 -12.07 -14.49
CA VAL A 194 -1.49 -11.22 -15.68
C VAL A 194 -0.69 -9.95 -15.40
N ALA A 195 0.08 -9.48 -16.38
CA ALA A 195 0.80 -8.22 -16.26
C ALA A 195 -0.19 -7.03 -16.24
N ALA A 196 -0.11 -6.18 -15.22
CA ALA A 196 -0.96 -5.01 -15.05
C ALA A 196 -0.13 -3.72 -14.99
N CYS A 197 -0.53 -2.71 -15.76
CA CYS A 197 0.15 -1.40 -15.83
C CYS A 197 -0.71 -0.32 -15.18
N SER A 198 -0.86 -0.39 -13.85
CA SER A 198 -1.65 0.57 -13.08
C SER A 198 -0.93 1.90 -12.83
N ALA A 199 0.40 1.93 -12.87
CA ALA A 199 1.20 3.13 -12.61
C ALA A 199 1.03 4.23 -13.70
N PRO A 200 1.14 5.53 -13.35
CA PRO A 200 1.34 6.05 -11.99
C PRO A 200 0.12 5.81 -11.11
N VAL A 201 0.37 5.46 -9.85
CA VAL A 201 -0.67 5.34 -8.83
C VAL A 201 -0.63 6.60 -7.99
N THR A 202 -1.72 7.36 -7.98
CA THR A 202 -1.82 8.59 -7.20
C THR A 202 -2.11 8.25 -5.75
N GLY A 203 -1.20 8.59 -4.83
CA GLY A 203 -1.49 8.61 -3.40
C GLY A 203 -2.15 9.93 -3.01
N TYR A 204 -3.24 9.84 -2.24
CA TYR A 204 -3.93 11.01 -1.69
C TYR A 204 -3.69 11.10 -0.18
N GLY A 205 -3.55 12.32 0.31
CA GLY A 205 -3.43 12.66 1.73
C GLY A 205 -4.16 13.95 2.04
N THR A 206 -4.49 14.18 3.31
CA THR A 206 -5.11 15.43 3.78
C THR A 206 -4.22 16.05 4.84
N ASP A 207 -3.73 17.26 4.58
CA ASP A 207 -2.84 17.93 5.52
C ASP A 207 -3.57 18.45 6.76
N ARG A 208 -2.81 19.04 7.70
CA ARG A 208 -3.35 19.53 8.97
C ARG A 208 -4.30 20.72 8.81
N GLU A 209 -4.21 21.43 7.70
CA GLU A 209 -5.10 22.53 7.33
C GLU A 209 -6.34 22.02 6.55
N GLY A 210 -6.45 20.71 6.34
CA GLY A 210 -7.56 20.06 5.65
C GLY A 210 -7.43 20.09 4.13
N ARG A 211 -6.27 20.46 3.57
CA ARG A 211 -6.09 20.53 2.11
C ARG A 211 -5.71 19.16 1.55
N LEU A 212 -6.30 18.84 0.40
CA LEU A 212 -5.97 17.64 -0.35
C LEU A 212 -4.57 17.74 -0.98
N LEU A 213 -3.75 16.71 -0.74
CA LEU A 213 -2.49 16.46 -1.42
C LEU A 213 -2.62 15.27 -2.38
N ALA A 214 -1.95 15.35 -3.52
CA ALA A 214 -1.85 14.29 -4.50
C ALA A 214 -0.39 14.04 -4.87
N GLY A 215 0.09 12.82 -4.65
CA GLY A 215 1.45 12.39 -4.94
C GLY A 215 1.46 11.20 -5.89
N PRO A 216 1.68 11.38 -7.21
CA PRO A 216 1.78 10.26 -8.13
C PRO A 216 3.07 9.46 -7.91
N MET A 217 2.91 8.17 -7.65
CA MET A 217 4.01 7.22 -7.56
C MET A 217 4.15 6.45 -8.88
N ASN A 218 5.36 6.44 -9.44
CA ASN A 218 5.69 5.61 -10.60
C ASN A 218 6.37 4.33 -10.14
N VAL A 219 5.97 3.20 -10.73
CA VAL A 219 6.62 1.90 -10.55
C VAL A 219 7.08 1.41 -11.92
N TYR A 220 8.38 1.16 -12.05
CA TYR A 220 9.02 0.86 -13.33
C TYR A 220 9.06 -0.64 -13.61
N ARG A 221 7.88 -1.22 -13.83
CA ARG A 221 7.56 -2.51 -14.48
C ARG A 221 6.09 -2.83 -14.19
N PRO A 222 5.42 -3.64 -15.04
CA PRO A 222 4.09 -4.12 -14.72
C PRO A 222 4.06 -4.86 -13.38
N TYR A 223 2.94 -4.74 -12.69
CA TYR A 223 2.59 -5.60 -11.57
C TYR A 223 2.18 -6.98 -12.08
N ALA A 224 2.33 -8.01 -11.25
CA ALA A 224 1.68 -9.30 -11.45
C ALA A 224 0.33 -9.26 -10.73
N LEU A 225 -0.76 -9.26 -11.50
CA LEU A 225 -2.14 -9.25 -10.99
C LEU A 225 -2.70 -10.68 -10.99
N TYR A 226 -3.28 -11.07 -9.87
CA TYR A 226 -3.92 -12.36 -9.64
C TYR A 226 -5.42 -12.11 -9.39
N ASP A 227 -6.26 -12.76 -10.18
CA ASP A 227 -7.71 -12.75 -9.96
C ASP A 227 -8.06 -13.70 -8.80
N LEU A 228 -8.77 -13.20 -7.79
CA LEU A 228 -9.22 -13.96 -6.63
C LEU A 228 -10.75 -14.02 -6.54
N SER A 229 -11.46 -13.52 -7.55
CA SER A 229 -12.92 -13.39 -7.54
C SER A 229 -13.68 -14.71 -7.60
N ALA A 230 -13.04 -15.79 -8.06
CA ALA A 230 -13.64 -17.11 -8.14
C ALA A 230 -13.84 -17.74 -6.74
N PRO A 231 -14.99 -18.39 -6.44
CA PRO A 231 -15.28 -18.94 -5.10
C PRO A 231 -14.22 -19.89 -4.54
N GLU A 232 -13.58 -20.68 -5.40
CA GLU A 232 -12.47 -21.59 -5.06
C GLU A 232 -11.22 -20.87 -4.55
N HIS A 233 -11.11 -19.55 -4.73
CA HIS A 233 -10.01 -18.72 -4.26
C HIS A 233 -10.29 -18.07 -2.89
N SER A 234 -11.49 -18.22 -2.33
CA SER A 234 -11.89 -17.60 -1.06
C SER A 234 -10.95 -17.90 0.13
N GLY A 235 -10.30 -19.07 0.16
CA GLY A 235 -9.32 -19.47 1.19
C GLY A 235 -7.86 -19.04 0.92
N ARG A 236 -7.59 -18.35 -0.19
CA ARG A 236 -6.24 -17.93 -0.60
C ARG A 236 -5.72 -16.75 0.22
N THR A 237 -6.62 -15.99 0.83
CA THR A 237 -6.29 -14.83 1.67
C THR A 237 -6.78 -15.03 3.09
N HIS A 238 -6.00 -14.57 4.06
CA HIS A 238 -6.40 -14.58 5.46
C HIS A 238 -5.84 -13.34 6.14
N LEU A 239 -6.75 -12.45 6.54
CA LEU A 239 -6.46 -11.26 7.33
C LEU A 239 -7.00 -11.47 8.75
N ALA A 240 -6.12 -11.41 9.75
CA ALA A 240 -6.52 -11.47 11.16
C ALA A 240 -6.19 -10.14 11.84
N VAL A 241 -7.23 -9.43 12.28
CA VAL A 241 -7.07 -8.24 13.13
C VAL A 241 -6.76 -8.68 14.56
N ARG A 242 -5.56 -8.37 15.05
CA ARG A 242 -5.06 -8.79 16.37
C ARG A 242 -5.26 -7.74 17.46
N ALA A 243 -5.33 -6.47 17.08
CA ALA A 243 -5.68 -5.35 17.96
C ALA A 243 -7.01 -4.71 17.56
N PRO A 244 -8.15 -5.39 17.78
CA PRO A 244 -9.45 -4.95 17.25
C PRO A 244 -9.97 -3.63 17.81
N ASP A 245 -9.51 -3.25 19.00
CA ASP A 245 -9.88 -2.01 19.67
C ASP A 245 -8.91 -0.86 19.37
N SER A 246 -7.95 -1.07 18.47
CA SER A 246 -7.15 0.04 17.91
C SER A 246 -7.95 0.77 16.81
N ASP A 247 -7.55 2.00 16.46
CA ASP A 247 -8.20 2.72 15.34
C ASP A 247 -8.11 1.91 14.04
N LEU A 248 -6.92 1.40 13.70
CA LEU A 248 -6.71 0.51 12.57
C LEU A 248 -7.62 -0.73 12.63
N GLY A 249 -7.70 -1.39 13.79
CA GLY A 249 -8.48 -2.61 13.96
C GLY A 249 -9.99 -2.39 13.83
N ARG A 250 -10.49 -1.28 14.38
CA ARG A 250 -11.90 -0.87 14.24
C ARG A 250 -12.24 -0.57 12.78
N ASP A 251 -11.37 0.16 12.10
CA ASP A 251 -11.60 0.59 10.72
C ASP A 251 -11.52 -0.58 9.74
N ILE A 252 -10.56 -1.50 9.92
CA ILE A 252 -10.52 -2.75 9.15
C ILE A 252 -11.83 -3.53 9.36
N ARG A 253 -12.28 -3.73 10.60
CA ARG A 253 -13.52 -4.49 10.86
C ARG A 253 -14.77 -3.81 10.33
N ALA A 254 -14.80 -2.48 10.30
CA ALA A 254 -15.91 -1.71 9.77
C ALA A 254 -16.06 -1.89 8.25
N LEU A 255 -14.94 -1.98 7.52
CA LEU A 255 -14.95 -2.09 6.06
C LEU A 255 -14.81 -3.53 5.53
N LEU A 256 -14.12 -4.39 6.28
CA LEU A 256 -13.86 -5.80 5.95
C LEU A 256 -14.41 -6.71 7.05
N PRO A 257 -15.74 -6.94 7.09
CA PRO A 257 -16.33 -7.95 7.95
C PRO A 257 -15.69 -9.34 7.74
N ASP A 258 -15.72 -10.17 8.78
CA ASP A 258 -15.17 -11.52 8.73
C ASP A 258 -15.74 -12.32 7.55
N GLY A 259 -14.86 -12.96 6.78
CA GLY A 259 -15.22 -13.77 5.61
C GLY A 259 -15.41 -12.97 4.31
N THR A 260 -15.16 -11.66 4.29
CA THR A 260 -15.17 -10.88 3.04
C THR A 260 -14.13 -11.46 2.06
N PRO A 261 -14.54 -11.98 0.88
CA PRO A 261 -13.62 -12.58 -0.07
C PRO A 261 -12.78 -11.49 -0.77
N ALA A 262 -11.49 -11.75 -0.93
CA ALA A 262 -10.62 -10.91 -1.75
C ALA A 262 -11.07 -10.99 -3.23
N ALA A 263 -11.05 -9.85 -3.91
CA ALA A 263 -11.35 -9.76 -5.34
C ALA A 263 -10.09 -9.96 -6.20
N GLY A 264 -8.93 -9.55 -5.70
CA GLY A 264 -7.66 -9.73 -6.39
C GLY A 264 -6.46 -9.51 -5.47
N ALA A 265 -5.29 -9.89 -5.96
CA ALA A 265 -4.01 -9.56 -5.36
C ALA A 265 -3.04 -9.09 -6.44
N TRP A 266 -2.12 -8.20 -6.09
CA TRP A 266 -1.12 -7.70 -7.02
C TRP A 266 0.25 -7.68 -6.36
N THR A 267 1.28 -8.13 -7.07
CA THR A 267 2.66 -8.13 -6.56
C THR A 267 3.58 -7.37 -7.49
N HIS A 268 4.69 -6.89 -6.94
CA HIS A 268 5.79 -6.36 -7.73
C HIS A 268 7.09 -6.62 -6.98
N GLN A 269 8.11 -7.08 -7.71
CA GLN A 269 9.47 -7.19 -7.22
C GLN A 269 10.41 -6.51 -8.23
N SER A 270 11.21 -5.56 -7.74
CA SER A 270 12.27 -4.95 -8.54
C SER A 270 13.27 -6.02 -9.01
N PRO A 271 13.77 -5.94 -10.25
CA PRO A 271 14.74 -6.89 -10.75
C PRO A 271 16.05 -6.82 -9.95
N PRO A 272 16.75 -7.95 -9.72
CA PRO A 272 18.07 -7.91 -9.12
C PRO A 272 19.04 -7.15 -10.04
N VAL A 273 19.94 -6.37 -9.45
CA VAL A 273 20.96 -5.61 -10.19
C VAL A 273 22.29 -6.35 -10.34
N ALA A 274 22.54 -7.34 -9.48
CA ALA A 274 23.74 -8.19 -9.50
C ALA A 274 23.45 -9.52 -8.80
N ALA A 275 24.26 -10.54 -9.12
CA ALA A 275 24.27 -11.83 -8.43
C ALA A 275 25.70 -12.34 -8.27
N HIS A 276 26.00 -12.96 -7.14
CA HIS A 276 27.20 -13.79 -7.01
C HIS A 276 26.90 -15.17 -7.60
N HIS A 277 27.72 -15.61 -8.54
CA HIS A 277 27.66 -16.96 -9.06
C HIS A 277 28.38 -17.94 -8.14
N ARG A 278 28.28 -19.23 -8.47
CA ARG A 278 28.82 -20.34 -7.71
C ARG A 278 30.24 -20.03 -7.20
N PRO A 279 30.50 -20.12 -5.88
CA PRO A 279 31.86 -19.97 -5.37
C PRO A 279 32.74 -21.12 -5.87
N TYR A 280 34.01 -20.83 -6.15
CA TYR A 280 35.01 -21.80 -6.56
C TYR A 280 36.21 -21.76 -5.60
N TYR A 281 36.85 -22.91 -5.40
CA TYR A 281 38.15 -22.94 -4.74
C TYR A 281 39.22 -22.39 -5.70
N PRO A 282 40.04 -21.40 -5.30
CA PRO A 282 41.20 -21.04 -6.09
C PRO A 282 42.20 -22.21 -6.05
N MET A 283 42.73 -22.62 -7.21
CA MET A 283 43.90 -23.51 -7.22
C MET A 283 45.08 -22.77 -6.60
N ARG A 284 45.83 -23.43 -5.71
CA ARG A 284 47.08 -22.91 -5.17
C ARG A 284 48.19 -23.01 -6.20
#